data_AF-A0A5N5GQP0-F1
#
_entry.id   AF-A0A5N5GQP0-F1
#
_cell.length_a   1.000
_cell.length_b   1.000
_cell.length_c   1.000
_cell.angle_alpha   90.00
_cell.angle_beta   90.00
_cell.angle_gamma   90.00
#
_symmetry.space_group_name_H-M   'P 1'
#
loop_
_entity.id
_entity.type
_entity.pdbx_description
1 polymer ?
#
loop_
_entity_poly.entity_id
_entity_poly.type
_entity_poly.pdbx_seq_one_letter_code
_entity_poly.pdbx_strand_id
1 'polypeptide(L)' 'MAQSVKGGIPKHTNAKAFLAAIGEKFKESEKAEAGTFLTQLTSMNFDGVGSVREHIVKMADLAQKLKDLEVAVTDQCIWH' A
#
# COMPACT_ATOMS: atom_id res chain seq x y z
N MET A 1 -12.35 -33.95 14.38
CA MET A 1 -11.29 -33.22 13.67
C MET A 1 -11.81 -31.82 13.36
N ALA A 2 -11.50 -30.83 14.21
CA ALA A 2 -11.95 -29.45 13.98
C ALA A 2 -10.94 -28.77 13.06
N GLN A 3 -11.35 -28.49 11.83
CA GLN A 3 -10.55 -27.81 10.84
C GLN A 3 -10.42 -26.35 11.28
N SER A 4 -9.31 -26.03 11.93
CA SER A 4 -8.95 -24.68 12.33
C SER A 4 -8.77 -23.81 11.08
N VAL A 5 -9.85 -23.16 10.63
CA VAL A 5 -9.77 -22.06 9.67
C VAL A 5 -9.04 -20.92 10.37
N LYS A 6 -7.76 -20.80 10.07
CA LYS A 6 -6.79 -19.90 10.72
C LYS A 6 -6.96 -18.41 10.33
N GLY A 7 -8.18 -17.98 9.97
CA GLY A 7 -8.40 -16.63 9.41
C GLY A 7 -9.83 -16.11 9.40
N GLY A 8 -10.78 -16.77 10.07
CA GLY A 8 -12.17 -16.29 10.12
C GLY A 8 -12.36 -15.21 11.18
N ILE A 9 -13.01 -14.10 10.84
CA ILE A 9 -13.46 -13.10 11.82
C ILE A 9 -14.50 -13.77 12.72
N PRO A 10 -14.32 -13.75 14.06
CA PRO A 10 -15.24 -14.39 14.98
C PRO A 10 -16.65 -13.79 14.86
N LYS A 11 -17.68 -14.62 15.02
CA LYS A 11 -19.07 -14.18 14.98
C LYS A 11 -19.33 -13.20 16.13
N HIS A 12 -19.63 -11.93 15.80
CA HIS A 12 -20.06 -10.94 16.77
C HIS A 12 -21.59 -10.84 16.78
N THR A 13 -22.19 -10.85 17.96
CA THR A 13 -23.65 -10.71 18.17
C THR A 13 -24.17 -9.33 17.79
N ASN A 14 -23.27 -8.34 17.67
CA ASN A 14 -23.60 -6.95 17.35
C ASN A 14 -22.99 -6.59 15.98
N ALA A 15 -23.83 -6.15 15.04
CA ALA A 15 -23.40 -5.78 13.69
C ALA A 15 -22.30 -4.71 13.69
N LYS A 16 -22.35 -3.76 14.64
CA LYS A 16 -21.33 -2.72 14.78
C LYS A 16 -19.96 -3.28 15.16
N ALA A 17 -19.93 -4.26 16.06
CA ALA A 17 -18.68 -4.90 16.49
C ALA A 17 -18.11 -5.81 15.39
N PHE A 18 -18.98 -6.47 14.62
CA PHE A 18 -18.54 -7.26 13.46
C PHE A 18 -17.92 -6.38 12.37
N LEU A 19 -18.53 -5.23 12.04
CA LEU A 19 -17.98 -4.27 11.09
C LEU A 19 -16.67 -3.65 11.58
N ALA A 20 -16.54 -3.36 12.88
CA ALA A 20 -15.28 -2.89 13.46
C ALA A 20 -14.16 -3.95 13.36
N ALA A 21 -14.48 -5.22 13.63
CA ALA A 21 -13.52 -6.32 13.50
C ALA A 21 -13.09 -6.57 12.04
N ILE A 22 -13.99 -6.38 11.07
CA ILE A 22 -13.64 -6.34 9.64
C ILE A 22 -12.69 -5.16 9.38
N GLY A 23 -13.04 -3.96 9.86
CA GLY A 23 -12.22 -2.77 9.72
C GLY A 23 -10.82 -2.93 10.29
N GLU A 24 -10.65 -3.58 11.44
CA GLU A 24 -9.31 -3.87 12.01
C GLU A 24 -8.55 -4.97 11.26
N LYS A 25 -9.25 -5.99 10.74
CA LYS A 25 -8.62 -7.10 10.00
C LYS A 25 -8.20 -6.72 8.59
N PHE A 26 -8.96 -5.83 7.96
CA PHE A 26 -8.73 -5.29 6.63
C PHE A 26 -8.26 -3.83 6.68
N LYS A 27 -7.83 -3.35 7.86
CA LYS A 27 -7.10 -2.09 7.94
C LYS A 27 -5.83 -2.31 7.15
N GLU A 28 -5.83 -1.82 5.92
CA GLU A 28 -4.64 -1.79 5.08
C GLU A 28 -3.55 -1.18 5.95
N SER A 29 -2.56 -2.01 6.28
CA SER A 29 -1.52 -1.57 7.19
C SER A 29 -0.75 -0.51 6.42
N GLU A 30 -0.58 0.67 6.99
CA GLU A 30 0.21 1.76 6.40
C GLU A 30 1.59 1.24 5.93
N LYS A 31 2.13 0.22 6.61
CA LYS A 31 3.34 -0.52 6.22
C LYS A 31 3.20 -1.36 4.95
N ALA A 32 2.06 -2.02 4.74
CA ALA A 32 1.77 -2.79 3.53
C ALA A 32 1.56 -1.84 2.34
N GLU A 33 0.85 -0.74 2.54
CA GLU A 33 0.63 0.29 1.53
C GLU A 33 1.95 0.96 1.12
N ALA A 34 2.79 1.34 2.09
CA ALA A 34 4.15 1.80 1.85
C ALA A 34 4.99 0.79 1.04
N GLY A 35 4.90 -0.51 1.38
CA GLY A 35 5.60 -1.57 0.64
C GLY A 35 5.15 -1.69 -0.81
N THR A 36 3.85 -1.51 -1.07
CA THR A 36 3.30 -1.48 -2.43
C THR A 36 3.81 -0.26 -3.20
N PHE A 37 3.78 0.93 -2.62
CA PHE A 37 4.29 2.14 -3.28
C PHE A 37 5.79 2.08 -3.57
N LEU A 38 6.60 1.56 -2.65
CA LEU A 38 8.04 1.34 -2.88
C LEU A 38 8.30 0.36 -4.04
N THR A 39 7.51 -0.72 -4.09
CA THR A 39 7.61 -1.71 -5.16
C THR A 39 7.22 -1.10 -6.51
N GLN A 40 6.15 -0.31 -6.53
CA GLN A 40 5.74 0.43 -7.73
C GLN A 40 6.82 1.43 -8.17
N LEU A 41 7.40 2.19 -7.24
CA LEU A 41 8.46 3.16 -7.55
C LEU A 41 9.69 2.47 -8.15
N THR A 42 10.18 1.41 -7.51
CA THR A 42 11.38 0.67 -7.96
C THR A 42 11.16 -0.07 -9.28
N SER A 43 9.92 -0.50 -9.55
CA SER A 43 9.56 -1.18 -10.80
C SER A 43 9.21 -0.21 -11.93
N MET A 44 8.98 1.07 -11.63
CA MET A 44 8.53 2.08 -12.60
C MET A 44 9.72 2.54 -13.46
N ASN A 45 10.01 1.76 -14.51
CA ASN A 45 10.95 2.16 -15.55
C ASN A 45 10.22 2.92 -16.67
N PHE A 46 10.92 3.86 -17.31
CA PHE A 46 10.38 4.54 -18.47
C PHE A 46 10.43 3.64 -19.70
N ASP A 47 9.27 3.16 -20.15
CA ASP A 47 9.12 2.25 -21.30
C ASP A 47 9.26 2.95 -22.67
N GLY A 48 9.54 4.26 -22.70
CA GLY A 48 9.56 5.03 -23.95
C GLY A 48 8.17 5.39 -24.49
N VAL A 49 7.10 4.94 -23.83
CA VAL A 49 5.71 5.22 -24.18
C VAL A 49 5.16 6.35 -23.32
N GLY A 50 4.66 7.41 -23.99
CA GLY A 50 4.10 8.59 -23.34
C GLY A 50 5.13 9.70 -23.08
N SER A 51 4.71 10.75 -22.36
CA SER A 51 5.59 11.88 -22.05
C SER A 51 6.46 11.58 -20.83
N VAL A 52 7.77 11.87 -20.93
CA VAL A 52 8.70 11.87 -19.79
C VAL A 52 8.17 12.72 -18.63
N ARG A 53 7.48 13.82 -18.93
CA ARG A 53 6.86 14.68 -17.92
C ARG A 53 5.79 13.95 -17.10
N GLU A 54 4.96 13.15 -17.75
CA GLU A 54 3.95 12.35 -17.04
C GLU A 54 4.59 11.26 -16.18
N HIS A 55 5.67 10.66 -16.67
CA HIS A 55 6.43 9.67 -15.91
C HIS A 55 7.04 10.28 -14.63
N ILE A 56 7.69 11.44 -14.73
CA ILE A 56 8.26 12.16 -13.58
C ILE A 56 7.16 12.56 -12.58
N VAL A 57 6.02 13.04 -13.05
CA VAL A 57 4.90 13.43 -12.16
C VAL A 57 4.35 12.20 -11.41
N LYS A 58 4.23 11.05 -12.07
CA LYS A 58 3.80 9.79 -11.43
C LYS A 58 4.80 9.30 -10.38
N MET A 59 6.10 9.39 -10.67
CA MET A 59 7.17 9.05 -9.72
C MET A 59 7.13 9.99 -8.49
N ALA A 60 6.95 11.29 -8.71
CA ALA A 60 6.87 12.28 -7.64
C ALA A 60 5.62 12.10 -6.76
N ASP A 61 4.47 11.76 -7.34
CA ASP A 61 3.24 11.44 -6.60
C ASP A 61 3.43 10.25 -5.66
N LEU A 62 4.07 9.17 -6.15
CA LEU A 62 4.38 7.99 -5.32
C LEU A 62 5.37 8.32 -4.19
N ALA A 63 6.41 9.11 -4.49
CA ALA A 63 7.36 9.56 -3.47
C ALA A 63 6.69 10.45 -2.41
N GLN A 64 5.75 11.30 -2.81
CA GLN A 64 4.99 12.17 -1.89
C GLN A 64 4.06 11.37 -0.98
N LYS A 65 3.41 10.32 -1.49
CA LYS A 65 2.59 9.39 -0.71
C LYS A 65 3.42 8.60 0.30
N LEU A 66 4.61 8.15 -0.11
CA LEU A 66 5.56 7.48 0.80
C LEU A 66 6.03 8.41 1.93
N LYS A 67 6.25 9.69 1.61
CA LYS A 67 6.60 10.70 2.61
C LYS A 67 5.47 10.97 3.62
N ASP A 68 4.21 10.92 3.17
CA ASP A 68 3.03 11.04 4.04
C ASP A 68 2.94 9.88 5.04
N LEU A 69 3.35 8.68 4.61
CA LEU A 69 3.48 7.47 5.43
C LEU A 69 4.77 7.42 6.28
N GLU A 70 5.48 8.54 6.44
CA GLU A 70 6.76 8.66 7.17
C GLU A 70 7.89 7.73 6.64
N VAL A 71 7.78 7.27 5.38
CA VAL A 71 8.81 6.46 4.73
C VAL A 71 9.84 7.37 4.09
N ALA A 72 11.10 7.25 4.53
CA ALA A 72 12.20 7.99 3.94
C ALA A 72 12.51 7.45 2.53
N VAL A 73 12.06 8.16 1.49
CA VAL A 73 12.44 7.92 0.10
C VAL A 73 13.68 8.75 -0.22
N THR A 74 14.73 8.09 -0.71
CA THR A 74 15.96 8.78 -1.13
C THR A 74 15.86 9.24 -2.58
N ASP A 75 16.59 10.29 -2.93
CA ASP A 75 16.68 10.83 -4.30
C ASP A 75 17.12 9.76 -5.31
N GLN A 76 17.98 8.83 -4.87
CA GLN A 76 18.41 7.66 -5.63
C GLN A 76 17.29 6.67 -5.98
N CYS A 77 16.15 6.72 -5.29
CA CYS A 77 14.96 5.93 -5.67
C CYS A 77 14.05 6.66 -6.66
N ILE A 78 14.26 7.96 -6.91
CA ILE A 78 13.39 8.80 -7.75
C ILE A 78 14.01 9.04 -9.13
N TRP A 79 15.34 9.10 -9.24
CA TRP A 79 16.03 9.54 -10.47
C TRP A 79 16.91 8.48 -11.12
N HIS A 80 16.76 7.21 -10.73
CA HIS A 80 17.62 6.11 -11.14
C HIS A 80 16.92 5.17 -12.11
#